data_AF-A0A356ARJ6-F1
#
_entry.id   AF-A0A356ARJ6-F1
#
_cell.length_a   1.000
_cell.length_b   1.000
_cell.length_c   1.000
_cell.angle_alpha   90.00
_cell.angle_beta   90.00
_cell.angle_gamma   90.00
#
_symmetry.space_group_name_H-M   'P 1'
#
loop_
_entity.id
_entity.type
_entity.pdbx_description
1 polymer ?
#
loop_
_entity_poly.entity_id
_entity_poly.type
_entity_poly.pdbx_seq_one_letter_code
_entity_poly.pdbx_strand_id
1 'polypeptide(L)'
;MQLLLLVLNKVELLEKLLESFADKGVKGATILNSVGMARELADYPIFGSLRFLIDLDRQESKTIFIVLKDEQVEMVKETVRQVVGDLSKPDTAVMFTLPVLTVEGVEF
;
A
#
# COMPACT_ATOMS: atom_id res chain seq x y z
N MET A 1 -17.38 -8.77 -2.30
CA MET A 1 -16.64 -7.49 -2.17
C MET A 1 -15.44 -7.72 -1.29
N GLN A 2 -14.35 -6.98 -1.52
CA GLN A 2 -13.16 -7.05 -0.69
C GLN A 2 -12.62 -5.66 -0.38
N LEU A 3 -12.07 -5.51 0.83
CA LEU A 3 -11.21 -4.39 1.17
C LEU A 3 -9.79 -4.80 0.77
N LEU A 4 -9.22 -4.12 -0.20
CA LEU A 4 -7.80 -4.20 -0.52
C LEU A 4 -7.06 -3.18 0.33
N LEU A 5 -6.08 -3.67 1.09
CA LEU A 5 -5.15 -2.86 1.85
C LEU A 5 -3.78 -2.95 1.17
N LEU A 6 -3.23 -1.80 0.83
CA LEU A 6 -1.92 -1.66 0.20
C LEU A 6 -1.04 -0.72 1.03
N VAL A 7 0.09 -1.23 1.53
CA VAL A 7 1.14 -0.42 2.14
C VAL A 7 2.21 -0.16 1.09
N LEU A 8 2.29 1.06 0.59
CA LEU A 8 3.25 1.50 -0.43
C LEU A 8 4.46 2.15 0.25
N ASN A 9 5.64 1.55 0.06
CA ASN A 9 6.90 2.12 0.55
C ASN A 9 7.54 3.08 -0.46
N LYS A 10 7.36 2.84 -1.76
CA LYS A 10 7.80 3.73 -2.84
C LYS A 10 6.76 4.81 -3.12
N VAL A 11 6.69 5.79 -2.23
CA VAL A 11 5.64 6.82 -2.26
C VAL A 11 5.69 7.72 -3.49
N GLU A 12 6.83 7.79 -4.17
CA GLU A 12 6.99 8.43 -5.47
C GLU A 12 6.13 7.79 -6.58
N LEU A 13 5.67 6.54 -6.38
CA LEU A 13 4.79 5.84 -7.32
C LEU A 13 3.30 6.05 -7.02
N LEU A 14 2.95 6.77 -5.94
CA LEU A 14 1.57 6.92 -5.49
C LEU A 14 0.68 7.51 -6.58
N GLU A 15 1.08 8.64 -7.16
CA GLU A 15 0.29 9.36 -8.17
C GLU A 15 -0.02 8.47 -9.37
N LYS A 16 1.03 7.89 -9.98
CA LYS A 16 0.91 6.95 -11.10
C LYS A 16 0.00 5.75 -10.77
N LEU A 17 0.08 5.25 -9.54
CA LEU A 17 -0.75 4.13 -9.11
C LEU A 17 -2.23 4.52 -9.04
N LEU A 18 -2.54 5.68 -8.46
CA LEU A 18 -3.91 6.20 -8.34
C LEU A 18 -4.51 6.54 -9.72
N GLU A 19 -3.73 7.15 -10.61
CA GLU A 19 -4.13 7.37 -12.01
C GLU A 19 -4.47 6.05 -12.70
N SER A 20 -3.60 5.05 -12.57
CA SER A 20 -3.82 3.72 -13.16
C SER A 20 -5.07 3.01 -12.61
N PHE A 21 -5.41 3.25 -11.35
CA PHE A 21 -6.66 2.75 -10.75
C PHE A 21 -7.88 3.48 -11.31
N ALA A 22 -7.82 4.81 -11.40
CA ALA A 22 -8.90 5.64 -11.93
C ALA A 22 -9.22 5.29 -13.40
N ASP A 23 -8.18 5.12 -14.23
CA ASP A 23 -8.32 4.71 -15.64
C ASP A 23 -9.00 3.35 -15.80
N LYS A 24 -8.84 2.46 -14.81
CA LYS A 24 -9.46 1.13 -14.78
C LYS A 24 -10.78 1.09 -14.01
N GLY A 25 -11.34 2.25 -13.69
CA GLY A 25 -12.68 2.39 -13.13
C GLY A 25 -12.76 2.20 -11.61
N VAL A 26 -11.65 2.25 -10.88
CA VAL A 26 -11.68 2.34 -9.41
C VAL A 26 -12.07 3.77 -9.03
N LYS A 27 -13.19 3.92 -8.32
CA LYS A 27 -13.81 5.23 -8.06
C LYS A 27 -13.30 5.94 -6.82
N GLY A 28 -12.72 5.22 -5.86
CA GLY A 28 -12.29 5.82 -4.60
C GLY A 28 -11.25 4.98 -3.88
N ALA A 29 -10.40 5.67 -3.13
CA ALA A 29 -9.44 5.10 -2.20
C ALA A 29 -9.24 6.06 -1.03
N THR A 30 -8.98 5.54 0.16
CA THR A 30 -8.57 6.34 1.32
C THR A 30 -7.08 6.12 1.56
N ILE A 31 -6.32 7.21 1.73
CA ILE A 31 -4.87 7.17 1.87
C ILE A 31 -4.50 7.72 3.25
N LEU A 32 -3.72 6.94 4.00
CA LEU A 32 -3.19 7.31 5.31
C LEU A 32 -1.66 7.40 5.26
N ASN A 33 -1.10 8.37 5.99
CA ASN A 33 0.33 8.38 6.30
C ASN A 33 0.62 7.28 7.33
N SER A 34 1.72 6.56 7.13
CA SER A 34 2.06 5.41 7.97
C SER A 34 3.57 5.24 8.11
N VAL A 35 3.99 4.56 9.17
CA VAL A 35 5.40 4.28 9.46
C VAL A 35 5.58 2.79 9.69
N GLY A 36 6.61 2.21 9.07
CA GLY A 36 6.98 0.83 9.29
C GLY A 36 7.70 0.61 10.62
N MET A 37 7.48 -0.56 11.22
CA MET A 37 8.06 -0.92 12.53
C MET A 37 9.59 -0.76 12.60
N ALA A 38 10.31 -1.09 11.52
CA ALA A 38 11.77 -0.98 11.49
C ALA A 38 12.26 0.45 11.80
N ARG A 39 11.52 1.46 11.34
CA ARG A 39 11.82 2.87 11.62
C ARG A 39 11.50 3.23 13.07
N GLU A 40 10.35 2.82 13.57
CA GLU A 40 9.93 3.12 14.94
C GLU A 40 10.89 2.52 15.98
N LEU A 41 11.45 1.34 15.67
CA LEU A 41 12.39 0.64 16.55
C LEU A 41 13.86 1.02 16.34
N ALA A 42 14.19 1.93 15.41
CA ALA A 42 15.57 2.22 15.06
C ALA A 42 16.41 2.81 16.23
N ASP A 43 15.75 3.47 17.18
CA ASP A 43 16.37 4.01 18.39
C ASP A 43 16.34 3.02 19.59
N TYR A 44 15.75 1.82 19.43
CA TYR A 44 15.69 0.82 20.49
C TYR A 44 17.06 0.17 20.71
N PRO A 45 17.56 -0.01 21.95
CA PRO A 45 18.96 -0.40 22.24
C PRO A 45 19.45 -1.68 21.53
N ILE A 46 18.56 -2.64 21.31
CA ILE A 46 18.86 -3.90 20.62
C ILE A 46 18.98 -3.69 19.10
N PHE A 47 18.16 -2.80 18.54
CA PHE A 47 18.11 -2.48 17.10
C PHE A 47 19.01 -1.31 16.69
N GLY A 48 19.49 -0.51 17.66
CA GLY A 48 20.39 0.62 17.42
C GLY A 48 21.73 0.22 16.81
N SER A 49 22.18 -1.02 17.02
CA SER A 49 23.36 -1.58 16.35
C SER A 49 23.14 -1.84 14.85
N LEU A 50 21.89 -2.05 14.42
CA LEU A 50 21.48 -2.17 13.01
C LEU A 50 21.01 -0.83 12.41
N ARG A 51 21.09 0.28 13.15
CA ARG A 51 20.63 1.60 12.69
C ARG A 51 21.25 2.03 11.36
N PHE A 52 22.50 1.65 11.10
CA PHE A 52 23.18 1.95 9.82
C PHE A 52 22.59 1.21 8.61
N LEU A 53 21.89 0.09 8.85
CA LEU A 53 21.18 -0.65 7.80
C LEU A 53 19.76 -0.11 7.57
N ILE A 54 19.27 0.77 8.45
CA ILE A 54 17.94 1.37 8.37
C ILE A 54 18.12 2.76 7.77
N ASP A 55 17.59 2.95 6.56
CA ASP A 55 17.57 4.26 5.91
C ASP A 55 16.52 5.15 6.61
N LEU A 56 17.00 5.97 7.55
CA LEU A 56 16.18 6.86 8.38
C LEU A 56 15.69 8.12 7.65
N ASP A 57 16.32 8.46 6.52
CA ASP A 57 15.89 9.57 5.64
C ASP A 57 14.71 9.15 4.73
N ARG A 58 14.28 7.87 4.79
CA ARG A 58 13.11 7.41 4.03
C ARG A 58 11.85 8.18 4.36
N GLN A 59 11.09 8.47 3.31
CA GLN A 59 9.76 9.05 3.43
C GLN A 59 8.81 8.07 4.15
N GLU A 60 7.85 8.61 4.89
CA GLU A 60 6.73 7.85 5.46
C GLU A 60 6.05 7.01 4.38
N SER A 61 5.67 5.77 4.70
CA SER A 61 4.90 4.91 3.80
C SER A 61 3.46 5.43 3.65
N LYS A 62 2.77 5.06 2.58
CA LYS A 62 1.34 5.32 2.41
C LYS A 62 0.54 4.04 2.51
N THR A 63 -0.44 4.01 3.40
CA THR A 63 -1.41 2.91 3.46
C THR A 63 -2.68 3.31 2.73
N ILE A 64 -3.09 2.50 1.77
CA ILE A 64 -4.20 2.77 0.86
C ILE A 64 -5.29 1.71 1.10
N PHE A 65 -6.50 2.17 1.33
CA PHE A 65 -7.69 1.37 1.54
C PHE A 65 -8.61 1.52 0.34
N ILE A 66 -8.99 0.40 -0.27
CA ILE A 66 -9.87 0.38 -1.44
C ILE A 66 -10.92 -0.70 -1.25
N VAL A 67 -12.19 -0.32 -1.22
CA VAL A 67 -13.29 -1.31 -1.28
C VAL A 67 -13.58 -1.61 -2.75
N LEU A 68 -13.54 -2.89 -3.10
CA LEU A 68 -13.65 -3.38 -4.46
C LEU A 68 -14.78 -4.41 -4.58
N LYS A 69 -15.43 -4.44 -5.75
CA LYS A 69 -16.17 -5.64 -6.16
C LYS A 69 -15.18 -6.78 -6.41
N ASP A 70 -15.64 -8.02 -6.25
CA ASP A 70 -14.75 -9.19 -6.33
C ASP A 70 -14.08 -9.30 -7.70
N GLU A 71 -14.81 -8.95 -8.77
CA GLU A 71 -14.30 -8.92 -10.14
C GLU A 71 -13.21 -7.87 -10.39
N GLN A 72 -13.10 -6.83 -9.55
CA GLN A 72 -12.08 -5.79 -9.68
C GLN A 72 -10.77 -6.15 -8.97
N VAL A 73 -10.80 -7.09 -8.02
CA VAL A 73 -9.67 -7.39 -7.12
C VAL A 73 -8.40 -7.77 -7.90
N GLU A 74 -8.49 -8.73 -8.83
CA GLU A 74 -7.31 -9.17 -9.58
C GLU A 74 -6.78 -8.10 -10.52
N MET A 75 -7.66 -7.31 -11.13
CA MET A 75 -7.27 -6.16 -11.97
C MET A 75 -6.46 -5.14 -11.16
N VAL A 76 -6.91 -4.81 -9.94
CA VAL A 76 -6.20 -3.86 -9.07
C VAL A 76 -4.87 -4.45 -8.60
N LYS A 77 -4.85 -5.71 -8.19
CA LYS A 77 -3.61 -6.41 -7.79
C LYS A 77 -2.58 -6.43 -8.93
N GLU A 78 -3.02 -6.65 -10.16
CA GLU A 78 -2.16 -6.64 -11.33
C GLU A 78 -1.63 -5.23 -11.63
N THR A 79 -2.48 -4.22 -11.50
CA THR A 79 -2.08 -2.82 -11.65
C THR A 79 -0.98 -2.44 -10.65
N VAL A 80 -1.09 -2.89 -9.39
CA VAL A 80 -0.03 -2.70 -8.38
C VAL A 80 1.28 -3.33 -8.85
N ARG A 81 1.27 -4.58 -9.33
CA ARG A 81 2.48 -5.24 -9.84
C ARG A 81 3.08 -4.54 -11.05
N GLN A 82 2.25 -4.00 -11.95
CA GLN A 82 2.70 -3.27 -13.14
C GLN A 82 3.36 -1.93 -12.79
N VAL A 83 2.83 -1.22 -11.79
CA VAL A 83 3.35 0.10 -11.40
C VAL A 83 4.53 -0.02 -10.44
N VAL A 84 4.42 -0.89 -9.42
CA VAL A 84 5.42 -1.03 -8.33
C VAL A 84 6.54 -2.00 -8.69
N GLY A 85 6.25 -3.01 -9.52
CA GLY A 85 7.17 -4.08 -9.89
C GLY A 85 7.07 -5.32 -9.00
N ASP A 86 8.19 -6.01 -8.83
CA ASP A 86 8.30 -7.27 -8.09
C ASP A 86 8.15 -7.05 -6.56
N LEU A 87 6.96 -7.39 -6.03
CA LEU A 87 6.63 -7.24 -4.61
C LEU A 87 7.37 -8.22 -3.68
N SER A 88 8.11 -9.20 -4.22
CA SER A 88 8.96 -10.07 -3.40
C SER A 88 10.25 -9.38 -2.96
N LYS A 89 10.59 -8.25 -3.59
CA LYS A 89 11.74 -7.44 -3.21
C LYS A 89 11.42 -6.62 -1.97
N PRO A 90 12.41 -6.41 -1.08
CA PRO A 90 12.26 -5.47 0.02
C PRO A 90 11.88 -4.08 -0.53
N ASP A 91 11.23 -3.29 0.32
CA ASP A 91 11.03 -1.86 0.04
C ASP A 91 10.16 -1.54 -1.18
N THR A 92 9.22 -2.43 -1.50
CA THR A 92 8.26 -2.25 -2.58
C THR A 92 6.87 -1.90 -2.03
N ALA A 93 6.02 -2.89 -1.82
CA ALA A 93 4.71 -2.74 -1.20
C ALA A 93 4.24 -4.05 -0.58
N VAL A 94 3.35 -3.95 0.40
CA VAL A 94 2.60 -5.10 0.95
C VAL A 94 1.14 -4.93 0.58
N MET A 95 0.52 -5.99 0.07
CA MET A 95 -0.87 -5.95 -0.37
C MET A 95 -1.60 -7.22 0.06
N PHE A 96 -2.77 -7.05 0.64
CA PHE A 96 -3.67 -8.16 0.98
C PHE A 96 -5.12 -7.69 0.96
N THR A 97 -6.04 -8.65 1.05
CA THR A 97 -7.46 -8.37 1.03
C THR A 97 -8.16 -8.95 2.26
N LEU A 98 -9.26 -8.31 2.64
CA LEU A 98 -10.18 -8.74 3.69
C LEU A 98 -11.61 -8.80 3.13
N PRO A 99 -12.42 -9.80 3.52
CA PRO A 99 -13.82 -9.87 3.09
C PRO A 99 -14.61 -8.70 3.70
N VAL A 100 -15.41 -8.02 2.86
CA VAL A 100 -16.34 -6.97 3.30
C VAL A 100 -17.74 -7.54 3.26
N LEU A 101 -18.34 -7.74 4.44
CA LEU A 101 -19.68 -8.32 4.57
C LEU A 101 -20.78 -7.30 4.25
N THR A 102 -20.58 -6.04 4.64
CA THR A 102 -21.50 -4.93 4.41
C THR A 102 -20.72 -3.66 4.12
N VAL A 103 -21.28 -2.78 3.28
CA VAL A 103 -20.71 -1.46 2.99
C VAL A 103 -21.81 -0.47 2.66
N GLU A 104 -21.64 0.78 3.08
CA GLU A 104 -22.53 1.90 2.77
C GLU A 104 -21.71 3.08 2.26
N GLY A 105 -22.29 3.94 1.41
CA GLY A 105 -21.63 5.15 0.91
C GLY A 105 -20.50 4.92 -0.09
N VAL A 106 -20.48 3.79 -0.79
CA VAL A 106 -19.50 3.48 -1.85
C VAL A 106 -20.17 3.53 -3.22
N GLU A 107 -19.56 4.26 -4.15
CA GLU A 107 -19.95 4.30 -5.56
C GLU A 107 -19.04 3.38 -6.38
N PHE A 108 -19.62 2.61 -7.30
CA PHE A 108 -18.91 1.66 -8.18
C PHE A 108 -19.16 1.95 -9.65
#